data_AF-I0BE45-F1
#
_entry.id   AF-I0BE45-F1
#
_cell.length_a   1.000
_cell.length_b   1.000
_cell.length_c   1.000
_cell.angle_alpha   90.00
_cell.angle_beta   90.00
_cell.angle_gamma   90.00
#
_symmetry.space_group_name_H-M   'P 1'
#
loop_
_entity.id
_entity.type
_entity.pdbx_description
1 polymer ?
#
loop_
_entity_poly.entity_id
_entity_poly.type
_entity_poly.pdbx_seq_one_letter_code
_entity_poly.pdbx_strand_id
1 'polypeptide(L)'
;MRRIKHTAKKTLIWATLLSAIYALIGEILFQIFYYHDDLLNLYVWFIIMLSIFYTLPVVNFFNNRYWYSIFVMLFFYFIFAILFLFIFGELFPITDDNPAGGILLIMIQCINFISIVIGITFGLLINLILHYRSRWLTEDVG
;
A
#
# COMPACT_ATOMS: atom_id res chain seq x y z
N MET A 1 19.65 -13.14 9.36
CA MET A 1 18.82 -12.60 8.26
C MET A 1 19.67 -12.38 7.01
N ARG A 2 19.49 -13.16 5.94
CA ARG A 2 20.19 -12.95 4.67
C ARG A 2 19.68 -11.65 4.03
N ARG A 3 20.53 -10.61 3.91
CA ARG A 3 20.24 -9.44 3.08
C ARG A 3 20.21 -9.91 1.62
N ILE A 4 19.01 -10.13 1.06
CA ILE A 4 18.85 -10.34 -0.38
C ILE A 4 19.40 -9.07 -1.05
N LYS A 5 20.49 -9.18 -1.81
CA LYS A 5 21.02 -8.05 -2.60
C LYS A 5 20.02 -7.74 -3.72
N HIS A 6 19.05 -6.89 -3.43
CA HIS A 6 18.16 -6.36 -4.45
C HIS A 6 18.94 -5.38 -5.33
N THR A 7 18.94 -5.64 -6.63
CA THR A 7 19.35 -4.66 -7.64
C THR A 7 18.27 -3.61 -7.80
N ALA A 8 18.63 -2.38 -8.18
CA ALA A 8 17.67 -1.28 -8.37
C ALA A 8 16.51 -1.68 -9.30
N LYS A 9 16.81 -2.43 -10.37
CA LYS A 9 15.80 -3.00 -11.29
C LYS A 9 14.79 -3.89 -10.56
N LYS A 10 15.25 -4.80 -9.69
CA LYS A 10 14.37 -5.70 -8.94
C LYS A 10 13.49 -4.93 -7.95
N THR A 11 14.04 -3.91 -7.28
CA THR A 11 13.27 -3.04 -6.38
C THR A 11 12.17 -2.27 -7.12
N LEU A 12 12.46 -1.74 -8.30
CA LEU A 12 11.46 -1.06 -9.13
C LEU A 12 10.33 -2.01 -9.56
N ILE A 13 10.67 -3.22 -10.01
CA ILE A 13 9.65 -4.24 -10.36
C ILE A 13 8.73 -4.53 -9.17
N TRP A 14 9.29 -4.73 -7.98
CA TRP A 14 8.48 -4.95 -6.77
C TRP A 14 7.63 -3.73 -6.39
N ALA A 15 8.16 -2.52 -6.55
CA ALA A 15 7.40 -1.28 -6.31
C ALA A 15 6.16 -1.20 -7.21
N THR A 16 6.33 -1.46 -8.51
CA THR A 16 5.23 -1.47 -9.48
C THR A 16 4.23 -2.61 -9.24
N LEU A 17 4.70 -3.80 -8.87
CA LEU A 17 3.81 -4.91 -8.54
C LEU A 17 2.99 -4.63 -7.28
N LEU A 18 3.62 -4.12 -6.23
CA LEU A 18 2.94 -3.78 -4.99
C LEU A 18 1.94 -2.64 -5.18
N SER A 19 2.26 -1.65 -6.01
CA SER A 19 1.32 -0.57 -6.31
C SER A 19 0.06 -1.08 -7.02
N ALA A 20 0.21 -2.05 -7.94
CA ALA A 20 -0.94 -2.72 -8.54
C ALA A 20 -1.75 -3.50 -7.49
N ILE A 21 -1.09 -4.27 -6.63
CA ILE A 21 -1.78 -5.02 -5.56
C ILE A 21 -2.55 -4.06 -4.63
N TYR A 22 -1.96 -2.94 -4.24
CA TYR A 22 -2.60 -1.97 -3.34
C TYR A 22 -3.80 -1.27 -3.99
N ALA A 23 -3.71 -0.96 -5.28
CA ALA A 23 -4.83 -0.42 -6.04
C ALA A 23 -5.97 -1.44 -6.14
N LEU A 24 -5.64 -2.72 -6.41
CA LEU A 24 -6.61 -3.80 -6.46
C LEU A 24 -7.32 -4.00 -5.11
N ILE A 25 -6.58 -3.93 -4.00
CA ILE A 25 -7.17 -3.98 -2.65
C ILE A 25 -8.15 -2.82 -2.44
N GLY A 26 -7.82 -1.61 -2.93
CA GLY A 26 -8.73 -0.45 -2.87
C GLY A 26 -10.06 -0.71 -3.57
N GLU A 27 -10.02 -1.28 -4.78
CA GLU A 27 -11.24 -1.64 -5.52
C GLU A 27 -12.03 -2.76 -4.84
N ILE A 28 -11.35 -3.79 -4.32
CA ILE A 28 -12.02 -4.86 -3.56
C ILE A 28 -12.71 -4.30 -2.31
N LEU A 29 -12.04 -3.40 -1.59
CA LEU A 29 -12.64 -2.72 -0.44
C LEU A 29 -13.84 -1.90 -0.88
N PHE A 30 -13.75 -1.14 -1.97
CA PHE A 30 -14.89 -0.37 -2.46
C PHE A 30 -16.11 -1.26 -2.69
N GLN A 31 -15.94 -2.40 -3.37
CA GLN A 31 -17.03 -3.35 -3.60
C GLN A 31 -17.60 -3.91 -2.29
N ILE A 32 -16.74 -4.28 -1.32
CA ILE A 32 -17.20 -4.76 0.00
C ILE A 32 -18.04 -3.70 0.70
N PHE A 33 -17.55 -2.45 0.75
CA PHE A 33 -18.24 -1.37 1.43
C PHE A 33 -19.50 -0.92 0.71
N TYR A 34 -19.55 -1.04 -0.62
CA TYR A 34 -20.74 -0.72 -1.42
C TYR A 34 -21.91 -1.68 -1.13
N TYR A 35 -21.62 -2.96 -0.85
CA TYR A 35 -22.66 -3.93 -0.50
C TYR A 35 -22.91 -4.05 1.02
N HIS A 36 -22.04 -3.44 1.84
CA HIS A 36 -22.05 -3.55 3.31
C HIS A 36 -21.72 -2.20 3.98
N ASP A 37 -22.63 -1.23 3.81
CA ASP A 37 -22.47 0.14 4.31
C ASP A 37 -22.24 0.21 5.83
N ASP A 38 -22.72 -0.79 6.59
CA ASP A 38 -22.56 -0.88 8.05
C ASP A 38 -21.10 -0.96 8.49
N LEU A 39 -20.23 -1.49 7.62
CA LEU A 39 -18.79 -1.59 7.84
C LEU A 39 -18.10 -0.22 7.85
N LEU A 40 -18.72 0.83 7.29
CA LEU A 40 -18.18 2.19 7.34
C LEU A 40 -17.90 2.68 8.75
N ASN A 41 -18.66 2.22 9.75
CA ASN A 41 -18.43 2.59 11.14
C ASN A 41 -17.08 2.08 11.68
N LEU A 42 -16.49 1.08 11.03
CA LEU A 42 -15.22 0.47 11.40
C LEU A 42 -14.03 1.01 10.59
N TYR A 43 -14.19 2.11 9.85
CA TYR A 43 -13.16 2.65 8.96
C TYR A 43 -11.79 2.83 9.64
N VAL A 44 -11.76 3.25 10.91
CA VAL A 44 -10.51 3.41 11.69
C VAL A 44 -9.78 2.08 11.85
N TRP A 45 -10.51 1.00 12.12
CA TRP A 45 -9.93 -0.34 12.24
C TRP A 45 -9.37 -0.83 10.91
N PHE A 46 -10.07 -0.57 9.81
CA PHE A 46 -9.55 -0.86 8.48
C PHE A 46 -8.27 -0.09 8.19
N ILE A 47 -8.20 1.20 8.54
CA ILE A 47 -6.98 2.00 8.36
C ILE A 47 -5.80 1.35 9.08
N ILE A 48 -5.98 0.97 10.35
CA ILE A 48 -4.94 0.35 11.17
C ILE A 48 -4.52 -1.00 10.58
N MET A 49 -5.48 -1.87 10.23
CA MET A 49 -5.19 -3.20 9.71
C MET A 49 -4.44 -3.13 8.37
N LEU A 50 -4.91 -2.29 7.45
CA LEU A 50 -4.26 -2.06 6.16
C LEU A 50 -2.87 -1.46 6.32
N SER A 51 -2.69 -0.50 7.25
CA SER A 51 -1.38 0.09 7.52
C SER A 51 -0.36 -0.95 8.00
N ILE A 52 -0.77 -1.85 8.91
CA ILE A 52 0.07 -2.97 9.36
C ILE A 52 0.39 -3.89 8.19
N PHE A 53 -0.61 -4.25 7.40
CA PHE A 53 -0.44 -5.13 6.24
C PHE A 53 0.54 -4.54 5.21
N TYR A 54 0.41 -3.25 4.88
CA TYR A 54 1.27 -2.53 3.93
C TYR A 54 2.68 -2.27 4.46
N THR A 55 2.88 -2.33 5.78
CA THR A 55 4.22 -2.23 6.39
C THR A 55 5.10 -3.43 6.03
N LEU A 56 4.53 -4.64 6.02
CA LEU A 56 5.27 -5.90 5.83
C LEU A 56 6.11 -5.96 4.56
N PRO A 57 5.58 -5.69 3.35
CA PRO A 57 6.37 -5.72 2.13
C PRO A 57 7.42 -4.61 2.10
N VAL A 58 7.19 -3.46 2.73
CA VAL A 58 8.15 -2.36 2.80
C VAL A 58 9.38 -2.78 3.62
N VAL A 59 9.17 -3.40 4.78
CA VAL A 59 10.27 -3.94 5.61
C VAL A 59 11.06 -5.01 4.85
N ASN A 60 10.37 -5.91 4.14
CA ASN A 60 11.02 -7.06 3.50
C ASN A 60 11.73 -6.73 2.18
N PHE A 61 11.17 -5.85 1.35
CA PHE A 61 11.64 -5.64 -0.02
C PHE A 61 12.40 -4.31 -0.22
N PHE A 62 12.20 -3.32 0.65
CA PHE A 62 12.71 -1.95 0.46
C PHE A 62 13.80 -1.62 1.47
N ASN A 63 15.05 -1.89 1.11
CA ASN A 63 16.18 -1.47 1.94
C ASN A 63 16.40 0.05 1.84
N ASN A 64 16.93 0.66 2.90
CA ASN A 64 17.10 2.12 3.05
C ASN A 64 17.90 2.80 1.92
N ARG A 65 18.66 2.01 1.14
CA ARG A 65 19.43 2.47 -0.02
C ARG A 65 18.56 2.96 -1.19
N TYR A 66 17.33 2.47 -1.33
CA TYR A 66 16.46 2.75 -2.47
C TYR A 66 15.14 3.41 -2.05
N TRP A 67 15.17 4.31 -1.06
CA TRP A 67 13.99 5.01 -0.55
C TRP A 67 13.15 5.69 -1.64
N TYR A 68 13.78 6.17 -2.73
CA TYR A 68 13.10 6.80 -3.86
C TYR A 68 12.09 5.89 -4.58
N SER A 69 12.22 4.57 -4.46
CA SER A 69 11.27 3.61 -5.05
C SER A 69 9.88 3.66 -4.39
N ILE A 70 9.74 4.31 -3.24
CA ILE A 70 8.45 4.64 -2.62
C ILE A 70 7.65 5.59 -3.49
N PHE A 71 8.27 6.62 -4.07
CA PHE A 71 7.56 7.52 -4.97
C PHE A 71 7.05 6.81 -6.22
N VAL A 72 7.82 5.84 -6.71
CA VAL A 72 7.38 4.97 -7.81
C VAL A 72 6.15 4.18 -7.39
N MET A 73 6.16 3.57 -6.20
CA MET A 73 5.00 2.84 -5.69
C MET A 73 3.76 3.73 -5.54
N LEU A 74 3.89 4.91 -4.96
CA LEU A 74 2.77 5.85 -4.79
C LEU A 74 2.26 6.40 -6.12
N PHE A 75 3.16 6.69 -7.07
CA PHE A 75 2.77 7.19 -8.39
C PHE A 75 2.04 6.12 -9.19
N PHE A 76 2.59 4.91 -9.28
CA PHE A 76 1.94 3.82 -10.01
C PHE A 76 0.65 3.35 -9.33
N TYR A 77 0.48 3.56 -8.01
CA TYR A 77 -0.79 3.28 -7.34
C TYR A 77 -1.94 4.04 -7.99
N PHE A 78 -1.78 5.35 -8.25
CA PHE A 78 -2.83 6.14 -8.90
C PHE A 78 -3.11 5.66 -10.34
N ILE A 79 -2.06 5.31 -11.09
CA ILE A 79 -2.21 4.76 -12.45
C ILE A 79 -3.03 3.47 -12.40
N PHE A 80 -2.68 2.54 -11.51
CA PHE A 80 -3.39 1.28 -11.39
C PHE A 80 -4.78 1.44 -10.78
N ALA A 81 -5.00 2.38 -9.86
CA ALA A 81 -6.32 2.66 -9.30
C ALA A 81 -7.28 3.14 -10.40
N ILE A 82 -6.84 4.06 -11.26
CA ILE A 82 -7.63 4.49 -12.42
C ILE A 82 -7.87 3.32 -13.39
N LEU A 83 -6.84 2.53 -13.68
CA LEU A 83 -6.97 1.38 -14.57
C LEU A 83 -7.94 0.33 -14.03
N PHE A 84 -7.87 0.01 -12.74
CA PHE A 84 -8.78 -0.94 -12.12
C PHE A 84 -10.19 -0.39 -11.94
N LEU A 85 -10.36 0.92 -11.75
CA LEU A 85 -11.68 1.54 -11.77
C LEU A 85 -12.42 1.23 -13.08
N PHE A 86 -11.76 1.37 -14.23
CA PHE A 86 -12.36 1.02 -15.52
C PHE A 86 -12.65 -0.48 -15.63
N ILE A 87 -11.69 -1.33 -15.25
CA ILE A 87 -11.85 -2.79 -15.32
C ILE A 87 -12.99 -3.27 -14.40
N PHE A 88 -13.02 -2.82 -13.15
CA PHE A 88 -14.05 -3.20 -12.18
C PHE A 88 -15.39 -2.57 -12.51
N GLY A 89 -15.42 -1.35 -13.07
CA GLY A 89 -16.65 -0.74 -13.55
C GLY A 89 -17.31 -1.55 -14.67
N GLU A 90 -16.53 -2.18 -15.55
CA GLU A 90 -17.06 -3.09 -16.58
C GLU A 90 -17.43 -4.47 -16.04
N LEU A 91 -16.61 -5.04 -15.14
CA LEU A 91 -16.82 -6.38 -14.59
C LEU A 91 -17.93 -6.45 -13.52
N PHE A 92 -18.08 -5.38 -12.75
CA PHE A 92 -19.03 -5.27 -11.63
C PHE A 92 -19.80 -3.96 -11.76
N PRO A 93 -20.70 -3.86 -12.76
CA PRO A 93 -21.48 -2.66 -12.98
C PRO A 93 -22.36 -2.39 -11.76
N ILE A 94 -22.25 -1.18 -11.25
CA ILE A 94 -23.08 -0.71 -10.15
C ILE A 94 -24.48 -0.47 -10.69
N THR A 95 -25.49 -1.05 -10.05
CA THR A 95 -26.88 -1.08 -10.55
C THR A 95 -27.62 0.25 -10.46
N ASP A 96 -27.15 1.18 -9.63
CA ASP A 96 -27.81 2.45 -9.41
C ASP A 96 -26.97 3.60 -9.95
N ASP A 97 -27.59 4.49 -10.73
CA ASP A 97 -27.07 5.83 -11.09
C ASP A 97 -27.04 6.76 -9.84
N ASN A 98 -26.66 6.21 -8.69
CA ASN A 98 -26.60 6.92 -7.42
C ASN A 98 -25.25 7.63 -7.31
N PRO A 99 -25.20 8.97 -7.30
CA PRO A 99 -23.96 9.73 -7.13
C PRO A 99 -23.24 9.40 -5.81
N ALA A 100 -23.92 8.82 -4.82
CA ALA A 100 -23.30 8.34 -3.59
C ALA A 100 -22.23 7.25 -3.83
N GLY A 101 -22.36 6.42 -4.87
CA GLY A 101 -21.38 5.39 -5.21
C GLY A 101 -20.01 5.96 -5.58
N GLY A 102 -20.00 7.05 -6.36
CA GLY A 102 -18.77 7.77 -6.71
C GLY A 102 -18.10 8.42 -5.50
N ILE A 103 -18.89 8.96 -4.56
CA ILE A 103 -18.39 9.55 -3.31
C ILE A 103 -17.78 8.46 -2.42
N LEU A 104 -18.45 7.31 -2.31
CA LEU A 104 -17.96 6.16 -1.55
C LEU A 104 -16.63 5.66 -2.11
N LEU A 105 -16.52 5.52 -3.43
CA LEU A 105 -15.27 5.14 -4.09
C LEU A 105 -14.12 6.08 -3.72
N ILE A 106 -14.33 7.40 -3.85
CA ILE A 106 -13.29 8.39 -3.50
C ILE A 106 -12.91 8.25 -2.03
N MET A 107 -13.89 8.08 -1.12
CA MET A 107 -13.62 7.94 0.30
C MET A 107 -12.80 6.68 0.61
N ILE A 108 -13.16 5.54 0.02
CA ILE A 108 -12.44 4.27 0.21
C ILE A 108 -11.03 4.36 -0.38
N GLN A 109 -10.87 4.97 -1.56
CA GLN A 109 -9.54 5.15 -2.16
C GLN A 109 -8.67 6.11 -1.34
N CYS A 110 -9.26 7.13 -0.72
CA CYS A 110 -8.56 7.99 0.25
C CYS A 110 -8.12 7.22 1.49
N ILE A 111 -9.02 6.42 2.10
CA ILE A 111 -8.71 5.56 3.24
C ILE A 111 -7.56 4.62 2.91
N ASN A 112 -7.64 3.93 1.77
CA ASN A 112 -6.61 3.01 1.31
C ASN A 112 -5.28 3.73 1.09
N PHE A 113 -5.29 4.88 0.42
CA PHE A 113 -4.09 5.67 0.19
C PHE A 113 -3.43 6.13 1.50
N ILE A 114 -4.21 6.62 2.47
CA ILE A 114 -3.71 7.00 3.80
C ILE A 114 -3.05 5.79 4.47
N SER A 115 -3.67 4.62 4.43
CA SER A 115 -3.08 3.38 4.97
C SER A 115 -1.77 3.00 4.28
N ILE A 116 -1.66 3.19 2.96
CA ILE A 116 -0.42 2.94 2.22
C ILE A 116 0.69 3.89 2.71
N VAL A 117 0.39 5.18 2.83
CA VAL A 117 1.36 6.19 3.29
C VAL A 117 1.83 5.88 4.72
N ILE A 118 0.90 5.55 5.63
CA ILE A 118 1.22 5.17 7.00
C ILE A 118 2.08 3.90 7.02
N GLY A 119 1.66 2.85 6.32
CA GLY A 119 2.38 1.57 6.26
C GLY A 119 3.78 1.71 5.69
N ILE A 120 3.97 2.50 4.63
CA ILE A 120 5.28 2.81 4.07
C ILE A 120 6.15 3.55 5.09
N THR A 121 5.59 4.55 5.77
CA THR A 121 6.32 5.34 6.76
C THR A 121 6.81 4.45 7.90
N PHE A 122 5.96 3.58 8.44
CA PHE A 122 6.36 2.61 9.46
C PHE A 122 7.39 1.61 8.95
N GLY A 123 7.23 1.10 7.73
CA GLY A 123 8.18 0.16 7.14
C GLY A 123 9.58 0.75 6.98
N LEU A 124 9.66 2.01 6.56
CA LEU A 124 10.93 2.75 6.51
C LEU A 124 11.53 2.96 7.90
N LEU A 125 10.73 3.36 8.89
CA LEU A 125 11.20 3.55 10.26
C LEU A 125 11.76 2.25 10.85
N ILE A 126 11.08 1.12 10.64
CA ILE A 126 11.57 -0.20 11.06
C ILE A 126 12.91 -0.51 10.39
N ASN A 127 13.02 -0.28 9.08
CA ASN A 127 14.27 -0.51 8.35
C ASN A 127 15.41 0.40 8.82
N LEU A 128 15.10 1.65 9.19
CA LEU A 128 16.06 2.58 9.77
C LEU A 128 16.58 2.08 11.12
N ILE A 129 15.67 1.67 12.02
CA ILE A 129 16.03 1.12 13.34
C ILE A 129 16.88 -0.14 13.18
N LEU A 130 16.50 -1.06 12.29
CA LEU A 130 17.28 -2.27 12.00
C LEU A 130 18.66 -1.95 11.42
N HIS A 131 18.77 -0.91 10.59
CA HIS A 131 20.04 -0.46 10.05
C HIS A 131 20.99 0.02 11.15
N TYR A 132 20.53 0.93 12.02
CA TYR A 132 21.32 1.43 13.14
C TYR A 132 21.72 0.29 14.08
N ARG A 133 20.78 -0.58 14.49
CA ARG A 133 21.08 -1.72 15.37
C ARG A 133 22.18 -2.62 14.79
N SER A 134 22.15 -2.87 13.48
CA SER A 134 23.16 -3.70 12.82
C SER A 134 24.56 -3.06 12.80
N ARG A 135 24.66 -1.73 12.80
CA ARG A 135 25.93 -1.00 12.79
C ARG A 135 26.58 -1.02 14.18
N TRP A 136 25.80 -0.78 15.24
CA TRP A 136 26.30 -0.83 16.62
C TRP A 136 26.94 -2.19 16.96
N LEU A 137 26.27 -3.29 16.62
CA LEU A 137 26.78 -4.65 16.86
C LEU A 137 28.06 -4.99 16.07
N THR A 138 28.41 -4.24 15.04
CA THR A 138 29.66 -4.44 14.28
C THR A 138 30.80 -3.56 14.78
N GLU A 139 30.50 -2.44 15.45
CA GLU A 139 31.49 -1.55 16.06
C GLU A 139 31.97 -2.10 17.42
N ASP A 140 31.12 -2.83 18.16
CA ASP A 140 31.48 -3.46 19.44
C ASP A 140 32.35 -4.74 19.32
N VAL A 141 32.61 -5.22 18.09
CA VAL A 141 33.32 -6.49 17.82
C VAL A 141 34.66 -6.26 17.08
N GLY A 142 35.03 -5.00 16.82
CA GLY A 142 36.31 -4.61 16.21
C GLY A 142 37.28 -4.01 17.22
#